data_AF-A0AAE9J500-F1
#
_entry.id   AF-A0AAE9J500-F1
#
_cell.length_a   1.000
_cell.length_b   1.000
_cell.length_c   1.000
_cell.angle_alpha   90.00
_cell.angle_beta   90.00
_cell.angle_gamma   90.00
#
_symmetry.space_group_name_H-M   'P 1'
#
loop_
_entity.id
_entity.type
_entity.pdbx_description
1 polymer ?
#
loop_
_entity_poly.entity_id
_entity_poly.type
_entity_poly.pdbx_seq_one_letter_code
_entity_poly.pdbx_strand_id
1 'polypeptide(L)'
;MHRFPLLSLPELVLQEVLENVSSADAFELYQCSKNASKVLRKGAKGQKYFKVVVDFSQAWLEIHNVRRYTINEKTKIDPLPDDSLELKTFGESAIEYKVNALKEYHTYCEEGEKIVALQKIADHFMKTLGVDVFAQVFIGLETPAMEVIDWIQNSNLKYETFNINGSPEEPLDAVGERIYTDKFLETIPGVGPINTTGTFVSMINVKQGFQPVNFLKKPLTMLMFHLHHSHFITGKHLMALNCTAIALKDSRLTAADINAYLTAWKKGNYPVLMHLLVQMTNGYTLDLKEVVKGLVNPNAITNVTNGQEVVFTRESGDEMAVTLTDNDRYLSVWVEEYEKP
;
A
#
# COMPACT_ATOMS: atom_id res chain seq x y z
N MET A 1 -33.39 -17.11 -28.86
CA MET A 1 -32.69 -16.51 -27.70
C MET A 1 -33.12 -15.06 -27.58
N HIS A 2 -33.78 -14.68 -26.48
CA HIS A 2 -34.05 -13.27 -26.20
C HIS A 2 -32.73 -12.55 -25.89
N ARG A 3 -32.45 -11.45 -26.58
CA ARG A 3 -31.32 -10.57 -26.21
C ARG A 3 -31.67 -9.89 -24.89
N PHE A 4 -30.78 -9.97 -23.91
CA PHE A 4 -30.92 -9.24 -22.65
C PHE A 4 -30.81 -7.73 -22.98
N PRO A 5 -31.89 -6.93 -22.86
CA PRO A 5 -31.94 -5.57 -23.42
C PRO A 5 -30.84 -4.65 -22.87
N LEU A 6 -30.47 -4.83 -21.60
CA LEU A 6 -29.39 -4.10 -20.94
C LEU A 6 -28.07 -4.16 -21.72
N LEU A 7 -27.74 -5.31 -22.31
CA LEU A 7 -26.46 -5.50 -23.02
C LEU A 7 -26.47 -4.91 -24.45
N SER A 8 -27.59 -4.33 -24.87
CA SER A 8 -27.75 -3.69 -26.18
C SER A 8 -27.83 -2.16 -26.07
N LEU A 9 -27.74 -1.60 -24.86
CA LEU A 9 -27.80 -0.16 -24.64
C LEU A 9 -26.54 0.53 -25.20
N PRO A 10 -26.68 1.78 -25.72
CA PRO A 10 -25.53 2.64 -25.99
C PRO A 10 -24.69 2.89 -24.73
N GLU A 11 -23.40 3.14 -24.90
CA GLU A 11 -22.41 3.25 -23.81
C GLU A 11 -22.81 4.27 -22.74
N LEU A 12 -23.22 5.48 -23.16
CA LEU A 12 -23.64 6.54 -22.23
C LEU A 12 -24.88 6.16 -21.41
N VAL A 13 -25.86 5.51 -22.04
CA VAL A 13 -27.08 5.06 -21.34
C VAL A 13 -26.75 3.93 -20.37
N LEU A 14 -25.84 3.02 -20.78
CA LEU A 14 -25.38 1.94 -19.92
C LEU A 14 -24.61 2.47 -18.70
N GLN A 15 -23.80 3.51 -18.88
CA GLN A 15 -23.11 4.18 -17.78
C GLN A 15 -24.11 4.76 -16.78
N GLU A 16 -25.11 5.52 -17.25
CA GLU A 16 -26.15 6.10 -16.41
C GLU A 16 -26.92 5.03 -15.62
N VAL A 17 -27.26 3.91 -16.27
CA VAL A 17 -27.90 2.78 -15.58
C VAL A 17 -27.00 2.23 -14.49
N LEU A 18 -25.71 2.00 -14.78
CA LEU A 18 -24.76 1.44 -13.80
C LEU A 18 -24.51 2.37 -12.62
N GLU A 19 -24.56 3.68 -12.81
CA GLU A 19 -24.42 4.67 -11.72
C GLU A 19 -25.60 4.65 -10.74
N ASN A 20 -26.75 4.13 -11.16
CA ASN A 20 -27.97 4.01 -10.34
C ASN A 20 -28.17 2.59 -9.78
N VAL A 21 -27.24 1.67 -10.03
CA VAL A 21 -27.28 0.29 -9.51
C VAL A 21 -26.35 0.16 -8.31
N SER A 22 -26.76 -0.60 -7.28
CA SER A 22 -25.92 -0.84 -6.12
C SER A 22 -24.64 -1.60 -6.49
N SER A 23 -23.54 -1.43 -5.75
CA SER A 23 -22.31 -2.20 -6.02
C SER A 23 -22.54 -3.71 -5.95
N ALA A 24 -23.44 -4.19 -5.08
CA ALA A 24 -23.78 -5.60 -4.98
C ALA A 24 -24.51 -6.12 -6.25
N ASP A 25 -25.49 -5.38 -6.74
CA ASP A 25 -26.24 -5.75 -7.95
C ASP A 25 -25.36 -5.63 -9.20
N ALA A 26 -24.54 -4.57 -9.27
CA ALA A 26 -23.56 -4.40 -10.33
C ALA A 26 -22.60 -5.60 -10.35
N PHE A 27 -22.09 -6.02 -9.19
CA PHE A 27 -21.21 -7.17 -9.07
C PHE A 27 -21.83 -8.46 -9.63
N GLU A 28 -23.11 -8.72 -9.34
CA GLU A 28 -23.82 -9.85 -9.94
C GLU A 28 -23.96 -9.72 -11.47
N LEU A 29 -24.29 -8.52 -11.96
CA LEU A 29 -24.41 -8.25 -13.40
C LEU A 29 -23.09 -8.48 -14.15
N TYR A 30 -21.95 -8.06 -13.60
CA TYR A 30 -20.62 -8.31 -14.20
C TYR A 30 -20.29 -9.80 -14.28
N GLN A 31 -20.83 -10.64 -13.38
CA GLN A 31 -20.55 -12.08 -13.34
C GLN A 31 -21.55 -12.94 -14.12
N CYS A 32 -22.70 -12.38 -14.53
CA CYS A 32 -23.76 -13.14 -15.22
C CYS A 32 -23.30 -13.84 -16.51
N SER A 33 -22.38 -13.23 -17.28
CA SER A 33 -21.76 -13.88 -18.45
C SER A 33 -20.52 -13.14 -18.93
N LYS A 34 -19.69 -13.83 -19.73
CA LYS A 34 -18.55 -13.20 -20.44
C LYS A 34 -18.98 -12.01 -21.31
N ASN A 35 -20.16 -12.08 -21.93
CA ASN A 35 -20.69 -10.98 -22.74
C ASN A 35 -21.13 -9.80 -21.86
N ALA A 36 -21.80 -10.06 -20.73
CA ALA A 36 -22.20 -9.03 -19.78
C ALA A 36 -20.97 -8.26 -19.27
N SER A 37 -19.98 -8.96 -18.71
CA SER A 37 -18.70 -8.36 -18.31
C SER A 37 -18.07 -7.50 -19.41
N LYS A 38 -18.02 -7.99 -20.66
CA LYS A 38 -17.45 -7.25 -21.80
C LYS A 38 -18.23 -5.97 -22.11
N VAL A 39 -19.56 -6.00 -22.07
CA VAL A 39 -20.40 -4.84 -22.38
C VAL A 39 -20.39 -3.82 -21.25
N LEU A 40 -20.55 -4.26 -20.00
CA LEU A 40 -20.56 -3.38 -18.82
C LEU A 40 -19.24 -2.62 -18.66
N ARG A 41 -18.10 -3.29 -18.92
CA ARG A 41 -16.77 -2.64 -18.90
C ARG A 41 -16.59 -1.53 -19.94
N LYS A 42 -17.44 -1.46 -20.98
CA LYS A 42 -17.44 -0.32 -21.91
C LYS A 42 -18.13 0.90 -21.31
N GLY A 43 -19.27 0.70 -20.64
CA GLY A 43 -19.98 1.80 -19.98
C GLY A 43 -19.22 2.39 -18.80
N ALA A 44 -18.55 1.54 -18.00
CA ALA A 44 -17.61 1.97 -16.98
C ALA A 44 -16.68 0.82 -16.58
N LYS A 45 -15.40 1.13 -16.34
CA LYS A 45 -14.50 0.17 -15.68
C LYS A 45 -15.02 -0.14 -14.28
N GLY A 46 -14.97 -1.41 -13.88
CA GLY A 46 -15.40 -1.83 -12.54
C GLY A 46 -14.65 -1.12 -11.42
N GLN A 47 -13.44 -0.60 -11.70
CA GLN A 47 -12.65 0.24 -10.79
C GLN A 47 -13.43 1.41 -10.16
N LYS A 48 -14.44 1.96 -10.86
CA LYS A 48 -15.29 3.04 -10.33
C LYS A 48 -16.19 2.56 -9.18
N TYR A 49 -16.57 1.28 -9.18
CA TYR A 49 -17.58 0.70 -8.29
C TYR A 49 -17.00 -0.26 -7.26
N PHE A 50 -15.84 -0.85 -7.56
CA PHE A 50 -15.24 -1.93 -6.78
C PHE A 50 -13.87 -1.53 -6.27
N LYS A 51 -13.72 -1.51 -4.95
CA LYS A 51 -12.42 -1.49 -4.28
C LYS A 51 -12.09 -2.92 -3.88
N VAL A 52 -11.00 -3.44 -4.43
CA VAL A 52 -10.54 -4.81 -4.17
C VAL A 52 -9.38 -4.77 -3.21
N VAL A 53 -9.46 -5.54 -2.13
CA VAL A 53 -8.38 -5.78 -1.17
C VAL A 53 -8.00 -7.25 -1.24
N VAL A 54 -6.71 -7.54 -1.30
CA VAL A 54 -6.18 -8.89 -1.22
C VAL A 54 -5.20 -9.00 -0.05
N ASP A 55 -5.45 -9.95 0.84
CA ASP A 55 -4.61 -10.24 1.98
C ASP A 55 -4.08 -11.68 1.87
N PHE A 56 -2.82 -11.79 1.44
CA PHE A 56 -2.14 -13.07 1.33
C PHE A 56 -1.69 -13.61 2.70
N SER A 57 -1.64 -12.77 3.74
CA SER A 57 -1.30 -13.20 5.09
C SER A 57 -2.44 -13.97 5.76
N GLN A 58 -3.67 -13.52 5.53
CA GLN A 58 -4.89 -14.14 6.06
C GLN A 58 -5.66 -14.94 5.00
N ALA A 59 -5.10 -15.06 3.80
CA ALA A 59 -5.66 -15.78 2.67
C ALA A 59 -7.12 -15.38 2.35
N TRP A 60 -7.37 -14.09 2.11
CA TRP A 60 -8.68 -13.62 1.66
C TRP A 60 -8.61 -12.52 0.60
N LEU A 61 -9.69 -12.41 -0.16
CA LEU A 61 -9.94 -11.30 -1.08
C LEU A 61 -11.30 -10.68 -0.77
N GLU A 62 -11.35 -9.36 -0.64
CA GLU A 62 -12.58 -8.61 -0.43
C GLU A 62 -12.82 -7.61 -1.54
N ILE A 63 -14.05 -7.60 -2.02
CA ILE A 63 -14.61 -6.50 -2.80
C ILE A 63 -15.44 -5.70 -1.79
N HIS A 64 -14.91 -4.54 -1.42
CA HIS A 64 -15.42 -3.74 -0.30
C HIS A 64 -16.93 -3.51 -0.40
N ASN A 65 -17.65 -3.76 0.71
CA ASN A 65 -19.12 -3.68 0.81
C ASN A 65 -19.90 -4.58 -0.16
N VAL A 66 -19.26 -5.55 -0.81
CA VAL A 66 -19.90 -6.47 -1.76
C VAL A 66 -19.73 -7.91 -1.30
N ARG A 67 -18.48 -8.39 -1.23
CA ARG A 67 -18.21 -9.81 -0.98
C ARG A 67 -16.78 -10.05 -0.50
N ARG A 68 -16.61 -10.92 0.50
CA ARG A 68 -15.32 -11.46 0.94
C ARG A 68 -15.24 -12.95 0.64
N TYR A 69 -14.13 -13.37 0.05
CA TYR A 69 -13.75 -14.76 -0.18
C TYR A 69 -12.58 -15.13 0.73
N THR A 70 -12.79 -16.07 1.65
CA THR A 70 -11.75 -16.62 2.51
C THR A 70 -11.29 -17.97 1.97
N ILE A 71 -9.99 -18.14 1.76
CA ILE A 71 -9.39 -19.33 1.17
C ILE A 71 -8.91 -20.23 2.30
N ASN A 72 -9.45 -21.45 2.33
CA ASN A 72 -9.14 -22.48 3.32
C ASN A 72 -8.46 -23.66 2.62
N GLU A 73 -7.65 -24.40 3.37
CA GLU A 73 -7.10 -25.66 2.91
C GLU A 73 -7.98 -26.82 3.39
N LYS A 74 -8.07 -27.84 2.55
CA LYS A 74 -8.63 -29.13 2.97
C LYS A 74 -7.60 -29.81 3.86
N THR A 75 -7.84 -29.81 5.17
CA THR A 75 -6.99 -30.58 6.10
C THR A 75 -7.57 -31.98 6.29
N LYS A 76 -6.72 -32.94 6.65
CA LYS A 76 -7.16 -34.31 6.97
C LYS A 76 -7.86 -34.42 8.33
N ILE A 77 -7.82 -33.36 9.13
CA ILE A 77 -8.12 -33.39 10.57
C ILE A 77 -9.39 -32.59 10.87
N ASP A 78 -9.67 -31.51 10.12
CA ASP A 78 -11.00 -30.90 10.15
C ASP A 78 -11.92 -31.71 9.26
N PRO A 79 -13.04 -32.25 9.79
CA PRO A 79 -14.09 -32.70 8.92
C PRO A 79 -14.48 -31.50 8.05
N LEU A 80 -14.31 -31.64 6.74
CA LEU A 80 -15.08 -30.82 5.80
C LEU A 80 -16.53 -30.89 6.31
N PRO A 81 -17.23 -29.76 6.46
CA PRO A 81 -18.61 -29.80 6.90
C PRO A 81 -19.36 -30.86 6.09
N ASP A 82 -20.17 -31.70 6.73
CA ASP A 82 -20.97 -32.77 6.09
C ASP A 82 -21.84 -32.28 4.90
N ASP A 83 -21.92 -30.97 4.70
CA ASP A 83 -22.58 -30.31 3.57
C ASP A 83 -21.79 -30.47 2.27
N SER A 84 -22.51 -30.77 1.18
CA SER A 84 -21.96 -30.81 -0.17
C SER A 84 -21.36 -29.44 -0.55
N LEU A 85 -20.03 -29.35 -0.62
CA LEU A 85 -19.36 -28.20 -1.19
C LEU A 85 -19.82 -28.01 -2.64
N GLU A 86 -20.16 -26.78 -3.00
CA GLU A 86 -20.48 -26.43 -4.37
C GLU A 86 -19.20 -26.11 -5.15
N LEU A 87 -19.23 -26.23 -6.48
CA LEU A 87 -18.13 -25.80 -7.33
C LEU A 87 -18.43 -24.44 -7.93
N LYS A 88 -17.52 -23.47 -7.74
CA LYS A 88 -17.56 -22.17 -8.40
C LYS A 88 -16.38 -22.02 -9.35
N THR A 89 -16.66 -21.59 -10.57
CA THR A 89 -15.62 -21.36 -11.58
C THR A 89 -15.02 -19.96 -11.42
N PHE A 90 -13.71 -19.92 -11.16
CA PHE A 90 -12.87 -18.73 -11.20
C PHE A 90 -11.94 -18.81 -12.40
N GLY A 91 -12.38 -18.25 -13.52
CA GLY A 91 -11.63 -18.31 -14.78
C GLY A 91 -11.71 -19.70 -15.40
N GLU A 92 -10.59 -20.41 -15.42
CA GLU A 92 -10.50 -21.81 -15.89
C GLU A 92 -10.45 -22.81 -14.72
N SER A 93 -10.33 -22.32 -13.49
CA SER A 93 -10.30 -23.16 -12.29
C SER A 93 -11.70 -23.33 -11.71
N ALA A 94 -12.08 -24.56 -11.36
CA ALA A 94 -13.22 -24.83 -10.49
C ALA A 94 -12.70 -24.97 -9.06
N ILE A 95 -13.19 -24.12 -8.16
CA ILE A 95 -12.79 -24.12 -6.74
C ILE A 95 -14.03 -24.46 -5.93
N GLU A 96 -13.88 -25.40 -5.00
CA GLU A 96 -14.93 -25.74 -4.06
C GLU A 96 -15.22 -24.56 -3.14
N TYR A 97 -16.49 -24.29 -2.88
CA TYR A 97 -16.89 -23.19 -2.02
C TYR A 97 -18.16 -23.52 -1.24
N LYS A 98 -18.33 -22.80 -0.13
CA LYS A 98 -19.58 -22.75 0.64
C LYS A 98 -19.86 -21.31 1.05
N VAL A 99 -21.14 -21.01 1.25
CA VAL A 99 -21.59 -19.75 1.84
C VAL A 99 -22.17 -20.08 3.20
N ASN A 100 -21.64 -19.48 4.26
CA ASN A 100 -22.16 -19.74 5.60
C ASN A 100 -23.44 -18.91 5.88
N ALA A 101 -24.07 -19.14 7.03
CA ALA A 101 -25.29 -18.43 7.43
C ALA A 101 -25.10 -16.90 7.54
N LEU A 102 -23.85 -16.43 7.71
CA LEU A 102 -23.47 -15.02 7.77
C LEU A 102 -23.18 -14.42 6.37
N LYS A 103 -23.40 -15.18 5.30
CA LYS A 103 -23.09 -14.82 3.90
C LYS A 103 -21.59 -14.60 3.65
N GLU A 104 -20.75 -15.27 4.42
CA GLU A 104 -19.30 -15.30 4.17
C GLU A 104 -18.99 -16.41 3.18
N TYR A 105 -18.16 -16.12 2.18
CA TYR A 105 -17.83 -17.05 1.11
C TYR A 105 -16.50 -17.72 1.45
N HIS A 106 -16.55 -19.01 1.73
CA HIS A 106 -15.36 -19.80 2.02
C HIS A 106 -15.05 -20.69 0.83
N THR A 107 -13.83 -20.58 0.30
CA THR A 107 -13.32 -21.46 -0.75
C THR A 107 -12.35 -22.47 -0.16
N TYR A 108 -12.20 -23.62 -0.81
CA TYR A 108 -11.36 -24.73 -0.38
C TYR A 108 -10.39 -25.13 -1.49
N CYS A 109 -9.10 -25.14 -1.17
CA CYS A 109 -8.01 -25.63 -2.02
C CYS A 109 -7.27 -26.78 -1.33
N GLU A 110 -6.39 -27.45 -2.08
CA GLU A 110 -5.52 -28.47 -1.50
C GLU A 110 -4.47 -27.83 -0.56
N GLU A 111 -3.92 -28.62 0.34
CA GLU A 111 -2.87 -28.20 1.28
C GLU A 111 -1.65 -27.64 0.52
N GLY A 112 -1.20 -26.44 0.89
CA GLY A 112 -0.12 -25.72 0.23
C GLY A 112 -0.55 -24.82 -0.94
N GLU A 113 -1.83 -24.83 -1.34
CA GLU A 113 -2.28 -24.10 -2.53
C GLU A 113 -2.99 -22.76 -2.25
N LYS A 114 -3.02 -22.28 -0.99
CA LYS A 114 -3.78 -21.05 -0.63
C LYS A 114 -3.41 -19.84 -1.49
N ILE A 115 -2.12 -19.61 -1.70
CA ILE A 115 -1.61 -18.45 -2.44
C ILE A 115 -2.03 -18.53 -3.90
N VAL A 116 -1.81 -19.69 -4.54
CA VAL A 116 -2.21 -19.95 -5.93
C VAL A 116 -3.73 -19.83 -6.10
N ALA A 117 -4.53 -20.36 -5.16
CA ALA A 117 -5.99 -20.23 -5.18
C ALA A 117 -6.43 -18.76 -5.07
N LEU A 118 -5.82 -17.99 -4.17
CA LEU A 118 -6.09 -16.57 -4.00
C LEU A 118 -5.72 -15.76 -5.26
N GLN A 119 -4.57 -16.03 -5.88
CA GLN A 119 -4.17 -15.42 -7.16
C GLN A 119 -5.19 -15.73 -8.26
N LYS A 120 -5.66 -16.98 -8.39
CA LYS A 120 -6.69 -17.37 -9.38
C LYS A 120 -8.01 -16.61 -9.18
N ILE A 121 -8.42 -16.43 -7.93
CA ILE A 121 -9.62 -15.65 -7.58
C ILE A 121 -9.41 -14.17 -7.91
N ALA A 122 -8.24 -13.61 -7.59
CA ALA A 122 -7.88 -12.23 -7.93
C ALA A 122 -7.87 -11.99 -9.44
N ASP A 123 -7.19 -12.86 -10.21
CA ASP A 123 -7.14 -12.82 -11.68
C ASP A 123 -8.53 -12.88 -12.30
N HIS A 124 -9.40 -13.74 -11.73
CA HIS A 124 -10.79 -13.81 -12.15
C HIS A 124 -11.48 -12.46 -12.00
N PHE A 125 -11.37 -11.79 -10.86
CA PHE A 125 -12.04 -10.50 -10.64
C PHE A 125 -11.39 -9.34 -11.41
N MET A 126 -10.07 -9.33 -11.57
CA MET A 126 -9.39 -8.39 -12.47
C MET A 126 -10.00 -8.47 -13.87
N LYS A 127 -10.18 -9.70 -14.37
CA LYS A 127 -10.77 -9.94 -15.69
C LYS A 127 -12.27 -9.68 -15.75
N THR A 128 -13.07 -10.17 -14.81
CA THR A 128 -14.54 -10.07 -14.90
C THR A 128 -15.04 -8.66 -14.59
N LEU A 129 -14.46 -8.00 -13.59
CA LEU A 129 -14.85 -6.65 -13.18
C LEU A 129 -14.10 -5.58 -13.99
N GLY A 130 -12.92 -5.89 -14.53
CA GLY A 130 -12.07 -4.89 -15.18
C GLY A 130 -11.46 -3.92 -14.17
N VAL A 131 -11.03 -4.47 -13.03
CA VAL A 131 -10.30 -3.76 -11.97
C VAL A 131 -8.82 -4.04 -12.20
N ASP A 132 -8.04 -2.99 -12.49
CA ASP A 132 -6.61 -3.04 -12.74
C ASP A 132 -5.79 -2.33 -11.63
N VAL A 133 -6.48 -1.73 -10.65
CA VAL A 133 -5.90 -1.14 -9.44
C VAL A 133 -6.58 -1.73 -8.20
N PHE A 134 -5.83 -2.41 -7.34
CA PHE A 134 -6.35 -2.86 -6.05
C PHE A 134 -6.22 -1.75 -5.01
N ALA A 135 -7.16 -1.68 -4.07
CA ALA A 135 -7.06 -0.74 -2.96
C ALA A 135 -5.88 -1.12 -2.06
N GLN A 136 -5.75 -2.41 -1.73
CA GLN A 136 -4.68 -2.87 -0.83
C GLN A 136 -4.20 -4.28 -1.18
N VAL A 137 -2.90 -4.50 -1.02
CA VAL A 137 -2.21 -5.79 -1.12
C VAL A 137 -1.39 -5.99 0.15
N PHE A 138 -1.63 -7.10 0.87
CA PHE A 138 -0.89 -7.48 2.08
C PHE A 138 -0.14 -8.80 1.89
N ILE A 139 1.12 -8.82 2.29
CA ILE A 139 2.00 -9.99 2.33
C ILE A 139 2.47 -10.21 3.78
N GLY A 140 2.20 -11.40 4.33
CA GLY A 140 2.51 -11.76 5.71
C GLY A 140 3.91 -12.36 5.90
N LEU A 141 4.26 -12.67 7.14
CA LEU A 141 5.53 -13.33 7.48
C LEU A 141 5.65 -14.74 6.86
N GLU A 142 4.53 -15.45 6.78
CA GLU A 142 4.44 -16.83 6.28
C GLU A 142 4.02 -16.89 4.80
N THR A 143 3.94 -15.73 4.13
CA THR A 143 3.58 -15.67 2.71
C THR A 143 4.84 -15.76 1.86
N PRO A 144 4.93 -16.65 0.85
CA PRO A 144 6.01 -16.65 -0.15
C PRO A 144 6.01 -15.35 -0.95
N ALA A 145 6.76 -14.35 -0.49
CA ALA A 145 6.69 -12.99 -1.00
C ALA A 145 7.13 -12.91 -2.47
N MET A 146 8.12 -13.71 -2.88
CA MET A 146 8.61 -13.69 -4.27
C MET A 146 7.54 -14.16 -5.24
N GLU A 147 6.78 -15.20 -4.89
CA GLU A 147 5.67 -15.71 -5.71
C GLU A 147 4.61 -14.62 -5.92
N VAL A 148 4.22 -13.94 -4.84
CA VAL A 148 3.23 -12.85 -4.91
C VAL A 148 3.76 -11.66 -5.71
N ILE A 149 5.02 -11.28 -5.53
CA ILE A 149 5.65 -10.18 -6.29
C ILE A 149 5.73 -10.53 -7.78
N ASP A 150 6.08 -11.76 -8.13
CA ASP A 150 6.11 -12.24 -9.51
C ASP A 150 4.70 -12.18 -10.12
N TRP A 151 3.67 -12.62 -9.39
CA TRP A 151 2.28 -12.53 -9.84
C TRP A 151 1.84 -11.08 -10.07
N ILE A 152 2.13 -10.16 -9.15
CA ILE A 152 1.82 -8.72 -9.31
C ILE A 152 2.46 -8.16 -10.59
N GLN A 153 3.73 -8.47 -10.83
CA GLN A 153 4.46 -7.97 -11.99
C GLN A 153 3.96 -8.57 -13.30
N ASN A 154 3.67 -9.87 -13.31
CA ASN A 154 3.18 -10.58 -14.50
C ASN A 154 1.74 -10.19 -14.87
N SER A 155 0.91 -9.87 -13.88
CA SER A 155 -0.47 -9.42 -14.08
C SER A 155 -0.58 -7.93 -14.43
N ASN A 156 0.52 -7.16 -14.35
CA ASN A 156 0.53 -5.69 -14.43
C ASN A 156 -0.45 -5.04 -13.44
N LEU A 157 -0.67 -5.66 -12.28
CA LEU A 157 -1.55 -5.14 -11.25
C LEU A 157 -0.94 -3.89 -10.62
N LYS A 158 -1.76 -2.84 -10.48
CA LYS A 158 -1.44 -1.67 -9.65
C LYS A 158 -2.16 -1.75 -8.32
N TYR A 159 -1.71 -0.99 -7.35
CA TYR A 159 -2.32 -1.00 -6.02
C TYR A 159 -2.10 0.32 -5.29
N GLU A 160 -3.11 0.80 -4.57
CA GLU A 160 -3.01 2.04 -3.79
C GLU A 160 -2.16 1.83 -2.54
N THR A 161 -2.31 0.69 -1.86
CA THR A 161 -1.53 0.33 -0.67
C THR A 161 -0.82 -1.00 -0.85
N PHE A 162 0.47 -1.04 -0.51
CA PHE A 162 1.26 -2.26 -0.42
C PHE A 162 1.87 -2.39 0.95
N ASN A 163 1.65 -3.55 1.56
CA ASN A 163 2.20 -3.90 2.85
C ASN A 163 2.89 -5.25 2.76
N ILE A 164 4.13 -5.29 3.22
CA ILE A 164 4.89 -6.53 3.34
C ILE A 164 5.53 -6.65 4.72
N ASN A 165 5.23 -7.74 5.41
CA ASN A 165 5.75 -8.00 6.75
C ASN A 165 7.01 -8.89 6.75
N GLY A 166 7.14 -9.80 5.79
CA GLY A 166 8.26 -10.74 5.70
C GLY A 166 8.08 -11.77 4.60
N SER A 167 8.84 -12.86 4.71
CA SER A 167 8.76 -14.06 3.87
C SER A 167 9.39 -15.23 4.63
N PRO A 168 8.86 -16.46 4.56
CA PRO A 168 9.34 -17.58 5.37
C PRO A 168 10.56 -18.30 4.75
N GLU A 169 10.71 -18.30 3.42
CA GLU A 169 11.65 -19.18 2.71
C GLU A 169 12.80 -18.43 2.04
N GLU A 170 12.58 -17.17 1.65
CA GLU A 170 13.53 -16.40 0.87
C GLU A 170 14.41 -15.52 1.76
N PRO A 171 15.70 -15.36 1.41
CA PRO A 171 16.51 -14.31 2.01
C PRO A 171 15.80 -12.97 1.81
N LEU A 172 15.49 -12.26 2.90
CA LEU A 172 14.77 -10.98 2.84
C LEU A 172 15.49 -9.94 1.98
N ASP A 173 16.80 -10.09 1.79
CA ASP A 173 17.60 -9.32 0.83
C ASP A 173 17.11 -9.49 -0.61
N ALA A 174 16.80 -10.71 -1.04
CA ALA A 174 16.31 -10.99 -2.39
C ALA A 174 14.93 -10.36 -2.60
N VAL A 175 14.07 -10.40 -1.57
CA VAL A 175 12.78 -9.67 -1.58
C VAL A 175 13.03 -8.16 -1.66
N GLY A 176 13.98 -7.64 -0.86
CA GLY A 176 14.42 -6.25 -0.87
C GLY A 176 14.93 -5.77 -2.24
N GLU A 177 15.72 -6.59 -2.94
CA GLU A 177 16.21 -6.31 -4.30
C GLU A 177 15.07 -6.15 -5.32
N ARG A 178 13.92 -6.80 -5.08
CA ARG A 178 12.75 -6.68 -5.95
C ARG A 178 11.90 -5.45 -5.64
N ILE A 179 11.63 -5.19 -4.36
CA ILE A 179 10.67 -4.15 -3.95
C ILE A 179 11.31 -2.77 -3.76
N TYR A 180 12.60 -2.70 -3.43
CA TYR A 180 13.32 -1.44 -3.28
C TYR A 180 13.93 -1.03 -4.61
N THR A 181 13.08 -0.77 -5.60
CA THR A 181 13.48 -0.21 -6.90
C THR A 181 12.47 0.86 -7.35
N ASP A 182 12.92 1.83 -8.14
CA ASP A 182 12.02 2.84 -8.73
C ASP A 182 10.92 2.17 -9.55
N LYS A 183 11.26 1.12 -10.32
CA LYS A 183 10.31 0.37 -11.15
C LYS A 183 9.18 -0.25 -10.32
N PHE A 184 9.50 -0.80 -9.15
CA PHE A 184 8.49 -1.38 -8.27
C PHE A 184 7.61 -0.28 -7.66
N LEU A 185 8.22 0.77 -7.11
CA LEU A 185 7.48 1.87 -6.49
C LEU A 185 6.59 2.64 -7.48
N GLU A 186 6.99 2.76 -8.76
CA GLU A 186 6.19 3.35 -9.83
C GLU A 186 4.87 2.57 -10.13
N THR A 187 4.72 1.34 -9.62
CA THR A 187 3.45 0.58 -9.71
C THR A 187 2.37 1.07 -8.74
N ILE A 188 2.76 1.83 -7.71
CA ILE A 188 1.85 2.46 -6.74
C ILE A 188 1.40 3.80 -7.34
N PRO A 189 0.14 3.95 -7.77
CA PRO A 189 -0.33 5.16 -8.44
C PRO A 189 -0.46 6.34 -7.47
N GLY A 190 -0.11 7.54 -7.94
CA GLY A 190 -0.22 8.78 -7.16
C GLY A 190 0.14 10.05 -7.93
N VAL A 191 -0.52 10.29 -9.09
CA VAL A 191 -0.30 11.54 -9.85
C VAL A 191 -1.47 12.50 -9.69
N GLY A 192 -1.22 13.60 -9.00
CA GLY A 192 -1.99 14.84 -9.00
C GLY A 192 -1.28 15.90 -8.15
N PRO A 193 -1.52 17.20 -8.38
CA PRO A 193 -0.85 18.28 -7.64
C PRO A 193 -1.15 18.29 -6.12
N ILE A 194 -2.15 17.51 -5.68
CA ILE A 194 -2.62 17.40 -4.28
C ILE A 194 -2.95 15.93 -3.89
N ASN A 195 -3.13 15.02 -4.85
CA ASN A 195 -3.59 13.65 -4.58
C ASN A 195 -2.41 12.69 -4.37
N THR A 196 -1.89 12.67 -3.15
CA THR A 196 -1.01 11.62 -2.64
C THR A 196 -1.86 10.49 -2.06
N THR A 197 -2.20 9.46 -2.83
CA THR A 197 -3.01 8.32 -2.32
C THR A 197 -2.20 7.05 -2.06
N GLY A 198 -1.04 6.91 -2.72
CA GLY A 198 -0.19 5.73 -2.63
C GLY A 198 0.38 5.49 -1.23
N THR A 199 0.40 4.25 -0.76
CA THR A 199 1.01 3.87 0.51
C THR A 199 1.93 2.68 0.32
N PHE A 200 3.17 2.80 0.79
CA PHE A 200 4.15 1.73 0.82
C PHE A 200 4.61 1.47 2.25
N VAL A 201 4.38 0.26 2.75
CA VAL A 201 4.79 -0.19 4.08
C VAL A 201 5.63 -1.45 3.96
N SER A 202 6.82 -1.42 4.53
CA SER A 202 7.73 -2.57 4.51
C SER A 202 8.33 -2.81 5.88
N MET A 203 8.10 -4.01 6.42
CA MET A 203 8.67 -4.47 7.68
C MET A 203 9.81 -5.48 7.47
N ILE A 204 10.22 -5.75 6.22
CA ILE A 204 11.28 -6.73 5.94
C ILE A 204 12.62 -6.25 6.51
N ASN A 205 13.32 -7.15 7.19
CA ASN A 205 14.63 -6.87 7.80
C ASN A 205 15.75 -7.38 6.89
N VAL A 206 16.15 -6.55 5.93
CA VAL A 206 17.32 -6.82 5.07
C VAL A 206 18.62 -6.76 5.88
N LYS A 207 19.65 -7.49 5.44
CA LYS A 207 20.94 -7.58 6.12
C LYS A 207 21.59 -6.21 6.30
N GLN A 208 22.44 -6.12 7.32
CA GLN A 208 23.32 -4.99 7.49
C GLN A 208 24.22 -4.79 6.26
N GLY A 209 24.30 -3.56 5.75
CA GLY A 209 25.06 -3.23 4.55
C GLY A 209 24.33 -3.52 3.24
N PHE A 210 23.07 -3.97 3.27
CA PHE A 210 22.21 -3.99 2.09
C PHE A 210 22.18 -2.61 1.42
N GLN A 211 22.24 -2.58 0.09
CA GLN A 211 22.17 -1.36 -0.71
C GLN A 211 21.30 -1.63 -1.95
N PRO A 212 20.11 -1.02 -2.04
CA PRO A 212 19.25 -1.25 -3.19
C PRO A 212 19.80 -0.58 -4.45
N VAL A 213 19.62 -1.24 -5.61
CA VAL A 213 20.04 -0.75 -6.91
C VAL A 213 18.89 -0.01 -7.58
N ASN A 214 19.16 1.15 -8.20
CA ASN A 214 18.14 1.97 -8.88
C ASN A 214 16.93 2.31 -7.99
N PHE A 215 17.22 2.66 -6.75
CA PHE A 215 16.21 3.01 -5.75
C PHE A 215 16.27 4.50 -5.42
N LEU A 216 15.10 5.14 -5.47
CA LEU A 216 14.91 6.57 -5.24
C LEU A 216 15.89 7.41 -6.07
N LYS A 217 16.07 7.05 -7.36
CA LYS A 217 16.86 7.86 -8.31
C LYS A 217 16.06 9.02 -8.88
N LYS A 218 14.73 8.91 -8.81
CA LYS A 218 13.78 9.96 -9.18
C LYS A 218 12.96 10.38 -7.95
N PRO A 219 12.41 11.60 -7.94
CA PRO A 219 11.46 12.00 -6.92
C PRO A 219 10.26 11.06 -6.86
N LEU A 220 9.91 10.62 -5.66
CA LEU A 220 8.74 9.78 -5.38
C LEU A 220 7.73 10.61 -4.60
N THR A 221 6.48 10.65 -5.08
CA THR A 221 5.37 11.33 -4.41
C THR A 221 4.29 10.32 -4.04
N MET A 222 3.93 10.24 -2.75
CA MET A 222 2.92 9.32 -2.24
C MET A 222 2.36 9.77 -0.88
N LEU A 223 1.28 9.14 -0.41
CA LEU A 223 0.67 9.47 0.88
C LEU A 223 1.62 9.10 2.01
N MET A 224 2.02 7.84 2.05
CA MET A 224 2.83 7.31 3.15
C MET A 224 3.93 6.40 2.63
N PHE A 225 5.17 6.70 3.02
CA PHE A 225 6.33 5.85 2.83
C PHE A 225 6.86 5.39 4.20
N HIS A 226 6.67 4.12 4.53
CA HIS A 226 7.04 3.56 5.84
C HIS A 226 7.96 2.36 5.68
N LEU A 227 9.16 2.47 6.23
CA LEU A 227 10.12 1.37 6.37
C LEU A 227 10.40 1.12 7.85
N HIS A 228 10.20 -0.12 8.31
CA HIS A 228 10.57 -0.52 9.67
C HIS A 228 12.08 -0.73 9.83
N HIS A 229 12.74 -1.17 8.76
CA HIS A 229 14.19 -1.38 8.71
C HIS A 229 14.79 -0.53 7.59
N SER A 230 15.22 0.67 7.95
CA SER A 230 15.65 1.71 7.00
C SER A 230 17.14 2.04 7.05
N HIS A 231 17.98 1.15 7.60
CA HIS A 231 19.41 1.38 7.79
C HIS A 231 20.19 1.67 6.48
N PHE A 232 19.61 1.31 5.33
CA PHE A 232 20.16 1.54 3.98
C PHE A 232 19.69 2.87 3.35
N ILE A 233 18.76 3.59 3.97
CA ILE A 233 18.32 4.91 3.51
C ILE A 233 19.43 5.94 3.77
N THR A 234 19.73 6.74 2.75
CA THR A 234 20.74 7.81 2.79
C THR A 234 20.06 9.16 2.72
N GLY A 235 20.77 10.26 3.02
CA GLY A 235 20.23 11.60 2.80
C GLY A 235 19.77 11.85 1.36
N LYS A 236 20.46 11.27 0.37
CA LYS A 236 20.02 11.34 -1.05
C LYS A 236 18.68 10.66 -1.28
N HIS A 237 18.45 9.51 -0.65
CA HIS A 237 17.16 8.83 -0.71
C HIS A 237 16.06 9.65 -0.03
N LEU A 238 16.33 10.22 1.16
CA LEU A 238 15.39 11.11 1.84
C LEU A 238 15.00 12.31 0.97
N MET A 239 15.98 12.95 0.31
CA MET A 239 15.75 14.09 -0.59
C MET A 239 14.91 13.75 -1.82
N ALA A 240 14.79 12.47 -2.19
CA ALA A 240 13.91 12.04 -3.28
C ALA A 240 12.45 11.86 -2.82
N LEU A 241 12.16 11.83 -1.52
CA LEU A 241 10.81 11.60 -1.00
C LEU A 241 10.03 12.93 -0.88
N ASN A 242 8.98 13.05 -1.68
CA ASN A 242 7.97 14.10 -1.60
C ASN A 242 6.64 13.50 -1.12
N CYS A 243 6.62 13.00 0.11
CA CYS A 243 5.48 12.26 0.66
C CYS A 243 4.77 13.07 1.74
N THR A 244 3.48 12.78 1.96
CA THR A 244 2.73 13.39 3.06
C THR A 244 3.20 12.90 4.42
N ALA A 245 3.44 11.59 4.55
CA ALA A 245 4.02 10.97 5.73
C ALA A 245 5.23 10.11 5.35
N ILE A 246 6.32 10.27 6.09
CA ILE A 246 7.53 9.47 5.97
C ILE A 246 7.83 8.87 7.35
N ALA A 247 7.95 7.55 7.44
CA ALA A 247 8.33 6.85 8.65
C ALA A 247 9.53 5.94 8.38
N LEU A 248 10.67 6.25 8.98
CA LEU A 248 11.93 5.54 8.80
C LEU A 248 12.42 5.04 10.16
N LYS A 249 12.18 3.76 10.45
CA LYS A 249 12.66 3.13 11.68
C LYS A 249 13.94 2.34 11.44
N ASP A 250 14.69 2.12 12.52
CA ASP A 250 16.03 1.51 12.46
C ASP A 250 16.93 2.23 11.44
N SER A 251 16.90 3.56 11.48
CA SER A 251 17.58 4.43 10.54
C SER A 251 19.02 4.74 10.95
N ARG A 252 19.85 5.03 9.95
CA ARG A 252 21.23 5.52 10.10
C ARG A 252 21.43 6.93 9.54
N LEU A 253 20.34 7.64 9.22
CA LEU A 253 20.41 9.03 8.78
C LEU A 253 21.13 9.89 9.83
N THR A 254 21.98 10.80 9.36
CA THR A 254 22.67 11.73 10.25
C THR A 254 21.82 12.97 10.51
N ALA A 255 22.15 13.72 11.57
CA ALA A 255 21.55 15.03 11.82
C ALA A 255 21.70 15.97 10.61
N ALA A 256 22.81 15.87 9.87
CA ALA A 256 23.05 16.66 8.66
C ALA A 256 22.13 16.27 7.49
N ASP A 257 21.86 14.96 7.30
CA ASP A 257 20.92 14.49 6.27
C ASP A 257 19.51 15.03 6.53
N ILE A 258 19.06 14.97 7.78
CA ILE A 258 17.75 15.46 8.19
C ILE A 258 17.69 16.99 8.07
N ASN A 259 18.71 17.71 8.58
CA ASN A 259 18.80 19.16 8.48
C ASN A 259 18.72 19.64 7.01
N ALA A 260 19.38 18.94 6.10
CA ALA A 260 19.33 19.27 4.68
C ALA A 260 17.90 19.17 4.11
N TYR A 261 17.15 18.12 4.48
CA TYR A 261 15.75 17.95 4.09
C TYR A 261 14.85 19.05 4.66
N LEU A 262 14.98 19.34 5.96
CA LEU A 262 14.21 20.40 6.63
C LEU A 262 14.54 21.80 6.07
N THR A 263 15.80 22.06 5.75
CA THR A 263 16.25 23.29 5.09
C THR A 263 15.63 23.43 3.70
N ALA A 264 15.57 22.35 2.93
CA ALA A 264 14.93 22.35 1.62
C ALA A 264 13.41 22.58 1.75
N TRP A 265 12.76 21.98 2.75
CA TRP A 265 11.35 22.25 3.06
C TRP A 265 11.12 23.73 3.36
N LYS A 266 11.94 24.34 4.24
CA LYS A 266 11.85 25.77 4.61
C LYS A 266 11.88 26.71 3.39
N LYS A 267 12.61 26.32 2.33
CA LYS A 267 12.76 27.05 1.06
C LYS A 267 11.66 26.76 0.01
N GLY A 268 10.59 26.05 0.38
CA GLY A 268 9.49 25.77 -0.55
C GLY A 268 9.50 24.39 -1.22
N ASN A 269 10.46 23.50 -0.90
CA ASN A 269 10.41 22.10 -1.38
C ASN A 269 9.49 21.25 -0.51
N TYR A 270 9.09 20.08 -1.01
CA TYR A 270 8.26 19.09 -0.29
C TYR A 270 6.94 19.67 0.25
N PRO A 271 6.11 20.31 -0.60
CA PRO A 271 4.94 21.07 -0.16
C PRO A 271 3.81 20.22 0.44
N VAL A 272 3.84 18.90 0.25
CA VAL A 272 2.81 17.98 0.75
C VAL A 272 3.18 17.33 2.09
N LEU A 273 4.40 17.58 2.60
CA LEU A 273 4.89 16.96 3.83
C LEU A 273 4.07 17.44 5.03
N MET A 274 3.51 16.49 5.77
CA MET A 274 2.85 16.71 7.06
C MET A 274 3.61 16.05 8.20
N HIS A 275 4.19 14.87 7.96
CA HIS A 275 4.82 14.06 9.00
C HIS A 275 6.16 13.46 8.55
N LEU A 276 7.21 13.63 9.35
CA LEU A 276 8.46 12.88 9.23
C LEU A 276 8.82 12.27 10.60
N LEU A 277 8.90 10.95 10.63
CA LEU A 277 9.29 10.16 11.80
C LEU A 277 10.57 9.42 11.46
N VAL A 278 11.61 9.64 12.28
CA VAL A 278 12.88 8.90 12.17
C VAL A 278 13.20 8.27 13.52
N GLN A 279 13.26 6.94 13.57
CA GLN A 279 13.73 6.19 14.73
C GLN A 279 15.11 5.61 14.42
N MET A 280 16.11 5.97 15.22
CA MET A 280 17.50 5.57 15.04
C MET A 280 17.75 4.10 15.41
N THR A 281 18.65 3.45 14.67
CA THR A 281 19.22 2.14 15.06
C THR A 281 19.77 2.17 16.48
N ASN A 282 19.70 1.05 17.20
CA ASN A 282 20.29 0.94 18.54
C ASN A 282 21.77 1.37 18.54
N GLY A 283 22.14 2.24 19.48
CA GLY A 283 23.50 2.79 19.60
C GLY A 283 23.75 4.06 18.77
N TYR A 284 22.76 4.54 18.01
CA TYR A 284 22.81 5.82 17.31
C TYR A 284 21.84 6.81 17.93
N THR A 285 22.23 8.07 18.01
CA THR A 285 21.42 9.19 18.47
C THR A 285 21.55 10.38 17.52
N LEU A 286 20.64 11.35 17.65
CA LEU A 286 20.67 12.61 16.93
C LEU A 286 21.00 13.75 17.91
N ASP A 287 21.76 14.75 17.45
CA ASP A 287 21.85 16.02 18.17
C ASP A 287 20.80 16.97 17.60
N LEU A 288 19.79 17.32 18.40
CA LEU A 288 18.74 18.24 18.00
C LEU A 288 19.31 19.58 17.51
N LYS A 289 20.39 20.10 18.11
CA LYS A 289 21.01 21.36 17.70
C LYS A 289 21.56 21.29 16.28
N GLU A 290 22.13 20.15 15.90
CA GLU A 290 22.61 19.94 14.54
C GLU A 290 21.45 19.67 13.57
N VAL A 291 20.39 18.99 14.00
CA VAL A 291 19.16 18.78 13.18
C VAL A 291 18.52 20.11 12.79
N VAL A 292 18.41 21.08 13.71
CA VAL A 292 17.73 22.37 13.44
C VAL A 292 18.67 23.53 13.15
N LYS A 293 19.96 23.23 12.93
CA LYS A 293 20.99 24.23 12.66
C LYS A 293 20.63 25.12 11.47
N GLY A 294 20.64 26.44 11.69
CA GLY A 294 20.29 27.43 10.67
C GLY A 294 18.78 27.53 10.36
N LEU A 295 17.93 26.72 10.99
CA LEU A 295 16.46 26.79 10.85
C LEU A 295 15.85 27.72 11.89
N VAL A 296 16.42 27.76 13.09
CA VAL A 296 16.00 28.60 14.22
C VAL A 296 17.15 29.46 14.74
N ASN A 297 16.82 30.47 15.55
CA ASN A 297 17.82 31.21 16.31
C ASN A 297 18.51 30.23 17.29
N PRO A 298 19.86 30.11 17.30
CA PRO A 298 20.58 29.20 18.19
C PRO A 298 20.23 29.41 19.68
N ASN A 299 19.88 30.63 20.08
CA ASN A 299 19.49 30.96 21.44
C ASN A 299 18.07 30.52 21.80
N ALA A 300 17.25 30.05 20.84
CA ALA A 300 15.94 29.47 21.10
C ALA A 300 16.05 28.06 21.71
N ILE A 301 17.22 27.40 21.59
CA ILE A 301 17.48 26.05 22.07
C ILE A 301 18.31 26.15 23.36
N THR A 302 17.70 26.67 24.42
CA THR A 302 18.42 26.99 25.67
C THR A 302 18.76 25.76 26.50
N ASN A 303 17.91 24.71 26.49
CA ASN A 303 18.13 23.44 27.18
C ASN A 303 17.43 22.30 26.41
N VAL A 304 18.19 21.49 25.66
CA VAL A 304 17.66 20.28 25.01
C VAL A 304 17.24 19.30 26.11
N THR A 305 15.96 19.32 26.44
CA THR A 305 15.34 18.32 27.29
C THR A 305 14.67 17.29 26.40
N ASN A 306 14.65 16.03 26.82
CA ASN A 306 13.96 14.97 26.08
C ASN A 306 12.49 15.36 25.88
N GLY A 307 12.06 15.46 24.62
CA GLY A 307 10.72 15.95 24.26
C GLY A 307 10.61 17.46 24.09
N GLN A 308 11.72 18.23 24.06
CA GLN A 308 11.66 19.64 23.67
C GLN A 308 11.21 19.76 22.22
N GLU A 309 10.19 20.58 22.01
CA GLU A 309 9.71 21.00 20.70
C GLU A 309 10.44 22.27 20.23
N VAL A 310 10.84 22.26 18.96
CA VAL A 310 11.44 23.40 18.27
C VAL A 310 10.60 23.70 17.03
N VAL A 311 10.05 24.91 16.97
CA VAL A 311 9.19 25.35 15.86
C VAL A 311 9.94 26.32 14.96
N PHE A 312 9.78 26.19 13.65
CA PHE A 312 10.21 27.19 12.68
C PHE A 312 9.23 27.33 11.51
N THR A 313 9.16 28.54 10.99
CA THR A 313 8.25 28.90 9.90
C THR A 313 8.95 28.82 8.54
N ARG A 314 8.22 28.28 7.57
CA ARG A 314 8.55 28.28 6.15
C ARG A 314 8.40 29.68 5.56
N GLU A 315 9.06 29.96 4.44
CA GLU A 315 8.92 31.25 3.74
C GLU A 315 7.48 31.57 3.31
N SER A 316 6.63 30.55 3.14
CA SER A 316 5.19 30.68 2.84
C SER A 316 4.31 31.00 4.05
N GLY A 317 4.80 30.82 5.28
CA GLY A 317 4.04 31.00 6.51
C GLY A 317 3.66 29.70 7.25
N ASP A 318 3.86 28.53 6.64
CA ASP A 318 3.57 27.24 7.29
C ASP A 318 4.55 26.97 8.45
N GLU A 319 4.09 26.43 9.56
CA GLU A 319 4.92 26.13 10.72
C GLU A 319 5.28 24.65 10.79
N MET A 320 6.51 24.36 11.20
CA MET A 320 6.99 23.01 11.42
C MET A 320 7.53 22.87 12.85
N ALA A 321 6.98 21.91 13.57
CA ALA A 321 7.44 21.48 14.88
C ALA A 321 8.38 20.28 14.74
N VAL A 322 9.52 20.34 15.42
CA VAL A 322 10.52 19.27 15.48
C VAL A 322 10.74 18.90 16.94
N THR A 323 10.54 17.63 17.27
CA THR A 323 10.74 17.10 18.62
C THR A 323 11.65 15.88 18.57
N LEU A 324 12.50 15.75 19.57
CA LEU A 324 13.38 14.60 19.75
C LEU A 324 13.10 13.94 21.11
N THR A 325 12.77 12.65 21.08
CA THR A 325 12.43 11.85 22.27
C THR A 325 13.25 10.55 22.32
N ASP A 326 12.97 9.72 23.34
CA ASP A 326 13.57 8.39 23.52
C ASP A 326 15.11 8.42 23.58
N ASN A 327 15.64 9.29 24.46
CA ASN A 327 17.08 9.50 24.61
C ASN A 327 17.76 9.83 23.28
N ASP A 328 17.19 10.80 22.56
CA ASP A 328 17.72 11.30 21.31
C ASP A 328 17.67 10.32 20.13
N ARG A 329 16.80 9.31 20.20
CA ARG A 329 16.66 8.26 19.18
C ARG A 329 15.42 8.37 18.33
N TYR A 330 14.44 9.16 18.73
CA TYR A 330 13.16 9.25 18.04
C TYR A 330 12.88 10.69 17.67
N LEU A 331 13.10 11.03 16.41
CA LEU A 331 12.75 12.33 15.84
C LEU A 331 11.33 12.29 15.30
N SER A 332 10.57 13.32 15.64
CA SER A 332 9.22 13.52 15.16
C SER A 332 9.07 14.94 14.64
N VAL A 333 8.60 15.07 13.40
CA VAL A 333 8.37 16.33 12.71
C VAL A 333 6.91 16.40 12.28
N TRP A 334 6.25 17.51 12.58
CA TRP A 334 4.86 17.77 12.25
C TRP A 334 4.76 19.16 11.61
N VAL A 335 4.00 19.26 10.52
CA VAL A 335 3.68 20.55 9.89
C VAL A 335 2.26 20.92 10.30
N GLU A 336 2.10 22.08 10.93
CA GLU A 336 0.79 22.65 11.19
C GLU A 336 0.36 23.46 9.95
N GLU A 337 -0.83 23.16 9.43
CA GLU A 337 -1.41 24.03 8.40
C GLU A 337 -1.75 25.37 9.04
N TYR A 338 -1.11 26.44 8.56
CA TYR A 338 -1.49 27.78 8.95
C TYR A 338 -2.88 28.05 8.36
N GLU A 339 -3.94 27.99 9.18
CA GLU A 339 -5.26 28.50 8.82
C GLU A 339 -5.09 29.99 8.46
N LYS A 340 -5.12 30.31 7.16
CA LYS A 340 -5.15 31.70 6.74
C LYS A 340 -6.45 32.32 7.25
N PRO A 341 -6.41 33.45 7.99
CA PRO A 341 -7.59 34.13 8.46
C PRO A 341 -8.50 34.62 7.32
#